data_AF-U3IDE5-F1
#
_entry.id   AF-U3IDE5-F1
#
_cell.length_a   1.000
_cell.length_b   1.000
_cell.length_c   1.000
_cell.angle_alpha   90.00
_cell.angle_beta   90.00
_cell.angle_gamma   90.00
#
_symmetry.space_group_name_H-M   'P 1'
#
loop_
_entity.id
_entity.type
_entity.pdbx_description
1 polymer ?
#
loop_
_entity_poly.entity_id
_entity_poly.type
_entity_poly.pdbx_seq_one_letter_code
_entity_poly.pdbx_strand_id
1 'polypeptide(L)'
;MLPEVLKSTVADFGVYYLVKNLSVHELVAHEFIDSFVKKGSCYALTYNTKIDQDNTAALLPTGKLILSVDKDTYEELGLQGRPSRYSGKKAMRYIITIDLTDSDFHPDGKKHKRVLWALKEKKPLEFDFLMAWYNTGAEGSTLMSYFPKNQIRALKPKITFSTLRDLQCPALQSNELEGKPEESCSTEELFEWLGAVLNQVNLDNKSSSFISTYCCPQPNTTADQAFLCTITGFIIPDKIIQLLEQLCSYFSEPKLAHWLTLTVHGFADSPVSWRENEHGFHKGGENLYNFVVFRNLDYWLQMAVGTYDDCPP
;
A
#
# COMPACT_ATOMS: atom_id res chain seq x y z
N MET A 1 -27.76 0.73 -6.64
CA MET A 1 -26.92 -0.46 -6.89
C MET A 1 -25.59 -0.01 -7.46
N LEU A 2 -24.46 -0.60 -7.04
CA LEU A 2 -23.16 -0.33 -7.67
C LEU A 2 -23.20 -0.76 -9.15
N PRO A 3 -22.75 0.08 -10.10
CA PRO A 3 -22.66 -0.29 -11.52
C PRO A 3 -21.95 -1.62 -11.72
N GLU A 4 -22.41 -2.40 -12.68
CA GLU A 4 -21.87 -3.74 -12.97
C GLU A 4 -20.40 -3.70 -13.38
N VAL A 5 -19.99 -2.65 -14.10
CA VAL A 5 -18.58 -2.39 -14.46
C VAL A 5 -17.70 -2.24 -13.21
N LEU A 6 -18.15 -1.51 -12.19
CA LEU A 6 -17.39 -1.38 -10.95
C LEU A 6 -17.37 -2.69 -10.15
N LYS A 7 -18.47 -3.46 -10.18
CA LYS A 7 -18.50 -4.78 -9.54
C LYS A 7 -17.53 -5.76 -10.18
N SER A 8 -17.43 -5.80 -11.50
CA SER A 8 -16.51 -6.70 -12.21
C SER A 8 -15.06 -6.31 -11.96
N THR A 9 -14.72 -5.02 -11.99
CA THR A 9 -13.38 -4.52 -11.64
C THR A 9 -13.00 -4.89 -10.21
N VAL A 10 -13.91 -4.67 -9.25
CA VAL A 10 -13.68 -5.03 -7.84
C VAL A 10 -13.53 -6.56 -7.65
N ALA A 11 -14.26 -7.36 -8.41
CA ALA A 11 -14.17 -8.82 -8.31
C ALA A 11 -12.84 -9.40 -8.83
N ASP A 12 -12.11 -8.66 -9.69
CA ASP A 12 -10.84 -9.09 -10.28
C ASP A 12 -9.64 -8.25 -9.82
N PHE A 13 -9.40 -8.24 -8.51
CA PHE A 13 -8.18 -7.67 -7.91
C PHE A 13 -6.97 -8.64 -7.95
N GLY A 14 -7.06 -9.72 -8.73
CA GLY A 14 -5.98 -10.68 -8.93
C GLY A 14 -5.73 -11.60 -7.74
N VAL A 15 -4.54 -12.22 -7.75
CA VAL A 15 -4.04 -13.12 -6.71
C VAL A 15 -2.71 -12.60 -6.17
N TYR A 16 -2.47 -12.84 -4.89
CA TYR A 16 -1.18 -12.67 -4.26
C TYR A 16 -0.80 -13.97 -3.56
N TYR A 17 0.46 -14.10 -3.15
CA TYR A 17 1.00 -15.30 -2.57
C TYR A 17 1.53 -15.04 -1.17
N LEU A 18 1.30 -15.97 -0.27
CA LEU A 18 2.04 -16.07 0.98
C LEU A 18 3.06 -17.20 0.82
N VAL A 19 4.35 -16.86 0.87
CA VAL A 19 5.46 -17.82 0.82
C VAL A 19 6.08 -17.90 2.20
N LYS A 20 6.04 -19.09 2.82
CA LYS A 20 6.60 -19.26 4.17
C LYS A 20 8.08 -19.62 4.16
N ASN A 21 8.81 -19.11 5.17
CA ASN A 21 10.23 -19.39 5.39
C ASN A 21 11.06 -19.24 4.09
N LEU A 22 10.83 -18.16 3.35
CA LEU A 22 11.54 -17.86 2.14
C LEU A 22 12.88 -17.22 2.49
N SER A 23 13.95 -17.86 2.02
CA SER A 23 15.32 -17.39 2.14
C SER A 23 15.55 -16.17 1.24
N VAL A 24 16.03 -15.05 1.79
CA VAL A 24 16.23 -13.80 1.02
C VAL A 24 17.21 -13.99 -0.14
N HIS A 25 18.16 -14.93 -0.02
CA HIS A 25 19.13 -15.20 -1.09
C HIS A 25 18.46 -15.73 -2.37
N GLU A 26 17.27 -16.32 -2.29
CA GLU A 26 16.51 -16.78 -3.46
C GLU A 26 15.96 -15.60 -4.29
N LEU A 27 15.75 -14.43 -3.66
CA LEU A 27 15.30 -13.21 -4.34
C LEU A 27 16.44 -12.48 -5.08
N VAL A 28 17.70 -12.80 -4.79
CA VAL A 28 18.89 -12.25 -5.47
C VAL A 28 19.53 -13.26 -6.43
N ALA A 29 18.95 -14.47 -6.55
CA ALA A 29 19.36 -15.47 -7.51
C ALA A 29 19.12 -14.96 -8.94
N HIS A 30 20.05 -15.23 -9.86
CA HIS A 30 19.93 -14.70 -11.22
C HIS A 30 18.73 -15.28 -11.95
N GLU A 31 18.37 -16.53 -11.67
CA GLU A 31 17.18 -17.16 -12.23
C GLU A 31 15.89 -16.45 -11.81
N PHE A 32 15.82 -15.95 -10.56
CA PHE A 32 14.68 -15.17 -10.07
C PHE A 32 14.61 -13.81 -10.78
N ILE A 33 15.75 -13.13 -10.88
CA ILE A 33 15.86 -11.81 -11.52
C ILE A 33 15.43 -11.89 -13.00
N ASP A 34 15.93 -12.88 -13.73
CA ASP A 34 15.59 -13.09 -15.15
C ASP A 34 14.13 -13.51 -15.36
N SER A 35 13.55 -14.23 -14.40
CA SER A 35 12.18 -14.74 -14.52
C SER A 35 11.13 -13.70 -14.15
N PHE A 36 11.36 -12.91 -13.10
CA PHE A 36 10.34 -12.06 -12.50
C PHE A 36 10.67 -10.57 -12.55
N VAL A 37 11.89 -10.19 -12.20
CA VAL A 37 12.31 -8.77 -12.10
C VAL A 37 12.48 -8.14 -13.47
N LYS A 38 13.13 -8.83 -14.42
CA LYS A 38 13.35 -8.30 -15.79
C LYS A 38 12.13 -8.43 -16.71
N LYS A 39 11.18 -9.29 -16.36
CA LYS A 39 10.01 -9.63 -17.21
C LYS A 39 8.68 -9.07 -16.69
N GLY A 40 8.69 -8.32 -15.61
CA GLY A 40 7.48 -7.74 -15.05
C GLY A 40 7.76 -6.96 -13.77
N SER A 41 6.68 -6.57 -13.09
CA SER A 41 6.75 -5.87 -11.80
C SER A 41 6.56 -6.88 -10.67
N CYS A 42 7.64 -7.22 -9.98
CA CYS A 42 7.60 -8.11 -8.82
C CYS A 42 7.57 -7.30 -7.53
N TYR A 43 6.64 -7.67 -6.66
CA TYR A 43 6.42 -7.05 -5.36
C TYR A 43 6.62 -8.12 -4.28
N ALA A 44 7.42 -7.83 -3.27
CA ALA A 44 7.54 -8.68 -2.10
C ALA A 44 7.61 -7.82 -0.84
N LEU A 45 6.99 -8.28 0.24
CA LEU A 45 7.04 -7.64 1.55
C LEU A 45 7.04 -8.72 2.64
N THR A 46 7.92 -8.60 3.63
CA THR A 46 7.91 -9.51 4.78
C THR A 46 6.59 -9.41 5.54
N TYR A 47 6.05 -10.56 5.95
CA TYR A 47 4.75 -10.68 6.58
C TYR A 47 4.89 -10.86 8.09
N ASN A 48 4.09 -10.12 8.86
CA ASN A 48 4.05 -10.19 10.32
C ASN A 48 5.41 -9.89 10.99
N THR A 49 6.19 -8.99 10.39
CA THR A 49 7.45 -8.46 10.92
C THR A 49 7.25 -6.99 11.23
N LYS A 50 7.52 -6.54 12.45
CA LYS A 50 7.39 -5.13 12.82
C LYS A 50 8.67 -4.38 12.47
N ILE A 51 8.56 -3.28 11.74
CA ILE A 51 9.74 -2.55 11.24
C ILE A 51 10.61 -1.96 12.38
N ASP A 52 10.01 -1.68 13.54
CA ASP A 52 10.70 -1.15 14.71
C ASP A 52 11.45 -2.24 15.50
N GLN A 53 10.96 -3.49 15.49
CA GLN A 53 11.47 -4.60 16.31
C GLN A 53 12.20 -5.71 15.53
N ASP A 54 11.70 -6.08 14.35
CA ASP A 54 12.18 -7.21 13.55
C ASP A 54 12.99 -6.76 12.34
N ASN A 55 13.79 -7.67 11.76
CA ASN A 55 14.34 -7.46 10.42
C ASN A 55 13.21 -7.55 9.39
N THR A 56 13.22 -6.67 8.40
CA THR A 56 12.20 -6.61 7.36
C THR A 56 12.84 -6.50 5.97
N ALA A 57 12.10 -6.92 4.95
CA ALA A 57 12.55 -6.81 3.57
C ALA A 57 11.39 -6.46 2.64
N ALA A 58 11.67 -5.66 1.63
CA ALA A 58 10.75 -5.39 0.54
C ALA A 58 11.46 -5.43 -0.82
N LEU A 59 10.81 -6.04 -1.80
CA LEU A 59 11.20 -5.96 -3.21
C LEU A 59 10.25 -5.00 -3.92
N LEU A 60 10.81 -3.93 -4.47
CA LEU A 60 10.07 -2.93 -5.24
C LEU A 60 9.97 -3.34 -6.71
N PRO A 61 8.94 -2.86 -7.45
CA PRO A 61 8.80 -3.11 -8.88
C PRO A 61 9.94 -2.50 -9.71
N THR A 62 10.68 -1.54 -9.14
CA THR A 62 11.92 -1.00 -9.73
C THR A 62 13.09 -1.98 -9.71
N GLY A 63 12.92 -3.17 -9.09
CA GLY A 63 13.94 -4.20 -8.96
C GLY A 63 14.94 -3.93 -7.84
N LYS A 64 14.64 -3.00 -6.93
CA LYS A 64 15.44 -2.78 -5.72
C LYS A 64 14.91 -3.63 -4.58
N LEU A 65 15.78 -4.47 -4.03
CA LEU A 65 15.55 -5.20 -2.79
C LEU A 65 16.08 -4.36 -1.62
N ILE A 66 15.20 -4.00 -0.71
CA ILE A 66 15.50 -3.17 0.46
C ILE A 66 15.38 -4.04 1.70
N LEU A 67 16.45 -4.08 2.49
CA LEU A 67 16.48 -4.76 3.79
C LEU A 67 16.60 -3.68 4.88
N SER A 68 15.65 -3.66 5.82
CA SER A 68 15.79 -2.90 7.06
C SER A 68 16.13 -3.88 8.17
N VAL A 69 17.36 -3.78 8.66
CA VAL A 69 17.91 -4.74 9.61
C VAL A 69 18.40 -4.06 10.88
N ASP A 70 18.43 -4.80 11.98
CA ASP A 70 19.10 -4.38 13.20
C ASP A 70 20.62 -4.25 13.02
N LYS A 71 21.26 -3.62 14.00
CA LYS A 71 22.69 -3.37 14.00
C LYS A 71 23.52 -4.67 13.89
N ASP A 72 23.16 -5.69 14.66
CA ASP A 72 23.94 -6.93 14.74
C ASP A 72 23.88 -7.68 13.40
N THR A 73 22.69 -7.78 12.81
CA THR A 73 22.45 -8.35 11.49
C THR A 73 23.18 -7.56 10.40
N TYR A 74 23.19 -6.23 10.47
CA TYR A 74 23.93 -5.37 9.53
C TYR A 74 25.43 -5.65 9.56
N GLU A 75 26.03 -5.67 10.75
CA GLU A 75 27.46 -5.94 10.95
C GLU A 75 27.81 -7.38 10.52
N GLU A 76 26.94 -8.34 10.86
CA GLU A 76 27.08 -9.74 10.46
C GLU A 76 26.95 -9.92 8.95
N LEU A 77 26.03 -9.26 8.25
CA LEU A 77 25.94 -9.33 6.78
C LEU A 77 27.20 -8.74 6.13
N GLY A 78 27.67 -7.60 6.64
CA GLY A 78 28.81 -6.87 6.07
C GLY A 78 28.54 -6.42 4.63
N LEU A 79 27.30 -5.99 4.37
CA LEU A 79 26.87 -5.36 3.12
C LEU A 79 26.87 -3.84 3.27
N GLN A 80 27.04 -3.14 2.14
CA GLN A 80 26.98 -1.67 2.14
C GLN A 80 25.53 -1.22 2.37
N GLY A 81 25.36 -0.25 3.26
CA GLY A 81 24.06 0.29 3.65
C GLY A 81 24.25 1.58 4.42
N ARG A 82 23.17 2.14 4.94
CA ARG A 82 23.18 3.39 5.71
C ARG A 82 22.39 3.23 7.02
N PRO A 83 22.74 3.96 8.08
CA PRO A 83 21.86 4.08 9.25
C PRO A 83 20.46 4.54 8.83
N SER A 84 19.42 3.95 9.41
CA SER A 84 18.06 4.44 9.18
C SER A 84 17.89 5.85 9.74
N ARG A 85 17.12 6.67 9.03
CA ARG A 85 16.79 8.07 9.40
C ARG A 85 16.07 8.16 10.75
N TYR A 86 15.37 7.11 11.14
CA TYR A 86 14.57 7.04 12.38
C TYR A 86 15.37 6.47 13.57
N SER A 87 16.68 6.50 13.47
CA SER A 87 17.57 6.18 14.59
C SER A 87 17.73 7.38 15.53
N GLY A 88 17.70 7.12 16.84
CA GLY A 88 18.06 8.14 17.83
C GLY A 88 19.57 8.47 17.83
N LYS A 89 20.12 8.88 18.98
CA LYS A 89 21.56 9.22 19.09
C LYS A 89 22.52 8.11 18.66
N LYS A 90 22.08 6.85 18.69
CA LYS A 90 22.83 5.68 18.21
C LYS A 90 22.02 4.99 17.13
N ALA A 91 22.66 4.68 16.01
CA ALA A 91 22.09 3.87 14.95
C ALA A 91 21.86 2.45 15.44
N MET A 92 20.59 2.05 15.52
CA MET A 92 20.19 0.68 15.89
C MET A 92 19.56 -0.07 14.72
N ARG A 93 19.25 0.66 13.63
CA ARG A 93 18.67 0.14 12.39
C ARG A 93 19.46 0.63 11.20
N TYR A 94 19.60 -0.23 10.20
CA TYR A 94 20.35 0.03 8.98
C TYR A 94 19.54 -0.43 7.77
N ILE A 95 19.59 0.38 6.72
CA ILE A 95 18.95 0.11 5.44
C ILE A 95 20.01 -0.31 4.42
N ILE A 96 19.84 -1.50 3.86
CA ILE A 96 20.65 -2.04 2.77
C ILE A 96 19.77 -2.05 1.52
N THR A 97 20.20 -1.34 0.48
CA THR A 97 19.52 -1.34 -0.83
C THR A 97 20.37 -2.10 -1.84
N ILE A 98 19.81 -3.17 -2.40
CA ILE A 98 20.42 -3.96 -3.46
C ILE A 98 19.61 -3.72 -4.73
N ASP A 99 20.22 -3.02 -5.69
CA ASP A 99 19.64 -2.85 -7.01
C ASP A 99 19.92 -4.10 -7.86
N LEU A 100 18.87 -4.88 -8.15
CA LEU A 100 18.94 -6.11 -8.93
C LEU A 100 18.96 -5.84 -10.45
N THR A 101 18.73 -4.59 -10.85
CA THR A 101 18.71 -4.15 -12.26
C THR A 101 20.00 -3.44 -12.68
N ASP A 102 20.87 -3.15 -11.71
CA ASP A 102 22.20 -2.58 -11.93
C ASP A 102 23.03 -3.46 -12.87
N SER A 103 23.67 -2.85 -13.87
CA SER A 103 24.53 -3.52 -14.85
C SER A 103 25.69 -4.29 -14.20
N ASP A 104 26.17 -3.83 -13.04
CA ASP A 104 27.24 -4.48 -12.29
C ASP A 104 26.72 -5.65 -11.41
N PHE A 105 25.40 -5.87 -11.37
CA PHE A 105 24.74 -6.95 -10.63
C PHE A 105 24.45 -8.18 -11.52
N HIS A 106 25.43 -8.57 -12.34
CA HIS A 106 25.36 -9.77 -13.18
C HIS A 106 25.99 -11.00 -12.45
N PRO A 107 25.71 -12.25 -12.88
CA PRO A 107 26.11 -13.49 -12.16
C PRO A 107 27.61 -13.59 -11.85
N ASP A 108 28.44 -13.11 -12.77
CA ASP A 108 29.88 -13.16 -12.63
C ASP A 108 30.48 -11.97 -11.87
N GLY A 109 29.67 -10.95 -11.63
CA GLY A 109 30.05 -9.71 -10.98
C GLY A 109 30.42 -9.92 -9.51
N LYS A 110 31.44 -9.19 -9.06
CA LYS A 110 31.87 -9.22 -7.65
C LYS A 110 30.75 -8.81 -6.70
N LYS A 111 29.90 -7.86 -7.13
CA LYS A 111 28.76 -7.35 -6.35
C LYS A 111 27.71 -8.43 -6.12
N HIS A 112 27.26 -9.12 -7.18
CA HIS A 112 26.32 -10.24 -7.10
C HIS A 112 26.84 -11.36 -6.21
N LYS A 113 28.06 -11.85 -6.48
CA LYS A 113 28.72 -12.91 -5.69
C LYS A 113 28.84 -12.55 -4.20
N ARG A 114 29.17 -11.28 -3.89
CA ARG A 114 29.26 -10.79 -2.51
C ARG A 114 27.91 -10.80 -1.81
N VAL A 115 26.87 -10.29 -2.45
CA VAL A 115 25.51 -10.24 -1.90
C VAL A 115 24.96 -11.65 -1.70
N LEU A 116 25.09 -12.51 -2.70
CA LEU A 116 24.65 -13.90 -2.63
C LEU A 116 25.37 -14.65 -1.49
N TRP A 117 26.69 -14.53 -1.38
CA TRP A 117 27.45 -15.15 -0.28
C TRP A 117 27.02 -14.63 1.10
N ALA A 118 26.79 -13.32 1.23
CA ALA A 118 26.37 -12.74 2.50
C ALA A 118 25.01 -13.28 2.97
N LEU A 119 24.04 -13.37 2.05
CA LEU A 119 22.66 -13.81 2.33
C LEU A 119 22.47 -15.32 2.35
N LYS A 120 23.39 -16.09 1.75
CA LYS A 120 23.28 -17.55 1.65
C LYS A 120 24.17 -18.29 2.64
N GLU A 121 25.42 -17.85 2.80
CA GLU A 121 26.44 -18.58 3.57
C GLU A 121 26.77 -17.89 4.88
N LYS A 122 26.89 -16.55 4.88
CA LYS A 122 27.36 -15.80 6.05
C LYS A 122 26.26 -15.61 7.10
N LYS A 123 25.14 -15.00 6.69
CA LYS A 123 23.97 -14.75 7.54
C LYS A 123 22.69 -15.00 6.74
N PRO A 124 22.23 -16.27 6.69
CA PRO A 124 20.95 -16.59 6.09
C PRO A 124 19.82 -15.84 6.78
N LEU A 125 19.00 -15.16 5.99
CA LEU A 125 17.79 -14.51 6.44
C LEU A 125 16.59 -15.22 5.82
N GLU A 126 15.61 -15.56 6.65
CA GLU A 126 14.38 -16.24 6.24
C GLU A 126 13.18 -15.52 6.81
N PHE A 127 12.16 -15.31 5.96
CA PHE A 127 10.93 -14.64 6.36
C PHE A 127 9.72 -15.29 5.68
N ASP A 128 8.54 -15.06 6.26
CA ASP A 128 7.31 -15.20 5.49
C ASP A 128 7.16 -13.96 4.60
N PHE A 129 6.83 -14.13 3.33
CA PHE A 129 6.64 -13.03 2.38
C PHE A 129 5.23 -13.01 1.79
N LEU A 130 4.63 -11.83 1.74
CA LEU A 130 3.58 -11.52 0.79
C LEU A 130 4.24 -11.19 -0.55
N MET A 131 3.83 -11.84 -1.63
CA MET A 131 4.37 -11.64 -2.97
C MET A 131 3.27 -11.46 -4.01
N ALA A 132 3.49 -10.57 -4.96
CA ALA A 132 2.68 -10.45 -6.16
C ALA A 132 3.58 -10.20 -7.36
N TRP A 133 3.15 -10.65 -8.53
CA TRP A 133 3.87 -10.40 -9.76
C TRP A 133 2.89 -10.00 -10.85
N TYR A 134 3.16 -8.86 -11.46
CA TYR A 134 2.38 -8.33 -12.57
C TYR A 134 3.22 -8.40 -13.84
N ASN A 135 2.70 -9.10 -14.84
CA ASN A 135 3.30 -9.24 -16.16
C ASN A 135 2.20 -9.12 -17.22
N THR A 136 2.45 -8.32 -18.24
CA THR A 136 1.56 -8.14 -19.41
C THR A 136 1.82 -9.19 -20.50
N GLY A 137 2.91 -9.94 -20.40
CA GLY A 137 3.25 -11.08 -21.27
C GLY A 137 2.66 -12.40 -20.76
N ALA A 138 2.05 -13.17 -21.67
CA ALA A 138 1.28 -14.38 -21.36
C ALA A 138 2.12 -15.63 -21.03
N GLU A 139 3.45 -15.58 -21.13
CA GLU A 139 4.32 -16.76 -21.00
C GLU A 139 5.41 -16.56 -19.94
N GLY A 140 5.41 -17.40 -18.91
CA GLY A 140 6.42 -17.36 -17.85
C GLY A 140 6.20 -18.37 -16.73
N SER A 141 7.24 -18.57 -15.93
CA SER A 141 7.17 -19.28 -14.66
C SER A 141 6.23 -18.54 -13.70
N THR A 142 5.39 -19.28 -12.98
CA THR A 142 4.63 -18.71 -11.86
C THR A 142 5.50 -18.69 -10.62
N LEU A 143 5.24 -17.77 -9.67
CA LEU A 143 5.88 -17.78 -8.36
C LEU A 143 5.74 -19.16 -7.69
N MET A 144 4.59 -19.84 -7.87
CA MET A 144 4.38 -21.19 -7.36
C MET A 144 5.34 -22.23 -7.94
N SER A 145 5.58 -22.19 -9.25
CA SER A 145 6.53 -23.11 -9.89
C SER A 145 7.99 -22.82 -9.55
N TYR A 146 8.32 -21.56 -9.22
CA TYR A 146 9.69 -21.16 -8.91
C TYR A 146 10.12 -21.52 -7.47
N PHE A 147 9.17 -21.51 -6.53
CA PHE A 147 9.41 -21.87 -5.12
C PHE A 147 8.79 -23.23 -4.75
N PRO A 148 9.14 -24.35 -5.41
CA PRO A 148 8.48 -25.64 -5.18
C PRO A 148 8.82 -26.25 -3.80
N LYS A 149 9.88 -25.78 -3.15
CA LYS A 149 10.32 -26.24 -1.84
C LYS A 149 9.65 -25.48 -0.70
N ASN A 150 9.17 -24.27 -0.94
CA ASN A 150 8.54 -23.43 0.06
C ASN A 150 7.05 -23.73 0.13
N GLN A 151 6.45 -23.51 1.30
CA GLN A 151 5.00 -23.55 1.44
C GLN A 151 4.43 -22.25 0.86
N ILE A 152 4.06 -22.29 -0.42
CA ILE A 152 3.42 -21.19 -1.14
C ILE A 152 1.91 -21.39 -1.17
N ARG A 153 1.17 -20.34 -0.79
CA ARG A 153 -0.30 -20.32 -0.85
C ARG A 153 -0.77 -19.14 -1.69
N ALA A 154 -1.54 -19.43 -2.74
CA ALA A 154 -2.27 -18.40 -3.47
C ALA A 154 -3.46 -17.91 -2.63
N LEU A 155 -3.62 -16.60 -2.55
CA LEU A 155 -4.63 -15.89 -1.79
C LEU A 155 -5.33 -14.88 -2.70
N LYS A 156 -6.62 -14.66 -2.44
CA LYS A 156 -7.41 -13.60 -3.07
C LYS A 156 -7.67 -12.49 -2.05
N PRO A 157 -7.69 -11.22 -2.48
CA PRO A 157 -8.14 -10.14 -1.61
C PRO A 157 -9.55 -10.41 -1.08
N LYS A 158 -9.75 -10.12 0.20
CA LYS A 158 -11.07 -10.17 0.83
C LYS A 158 -11.85 -8.93 0.40
N ILE A 159 -13.02 -9.12 -0.18
CA ILE A 159 -13.89 -8.03 -0.62
C ILE A 159 -15.13 -8.03 0.26
N THR A 160 -15.47 -6.88 0.84
CA THR A 160 -16.71 -6.68 1.60
C THR A 160 -17.47 -5.49 1.06
N PHE A 161 -18.78 -5.68 0.87
CA PHE A 161 -19.70 -4.63 0.46
C PHE A 161 -20.66 -4.31 1.61
N SER A 162 -20.93 -3.03 1.79
CA SER A 162 -21.97 -2.55 2.70
C SER A 162 -22.73 -1.40 2.05
N THR A 163 -24.02 -1.29 2.36
CA THR A 163 -24.87 -0.19 1.92
C THR A 163 -25.29 0.57 3.15
N LEU A 164 -24.82 1.80 3.28
CA LEU A 164 -25.25 2.74 4.32
C LEU A 164 -26.49 3.47 3.82
N ARG A 165 -27.48 3.64 4.69
CA ARG A 165 -28.72 4.36 4.37
C ARG A 165 -28.77 5.66 5.14
N ASP A 166 -29.44 6.64 4.55
CA ASP A 166 -29.70 7.94 5.18
C ASP A 166 -28.40 8.63 5.67
N LEU A 167 -27.33 8.49 4.89
CA LEU A 167 -26.00 8.99 5.26
C LEU A 167 -25.94 10.50 5.03
N GLN A 168 -25.59 11.26 6.05
CA GLN A 168 -25.28 12.69 5.89
C GLN A 168 -23.91 12.83 5.23
N CYS A 169 -23.88 13.43 4.04
CA CYS A 169 -22.67 13.64 3.24
C CYS A 169 -22.31 15.13 3.18
N PRO A 170 -21.05 15.51 3.47
CA PRO A 170 -20.58 16.88 3.32
C PRO A 170 -20.81 17.43 1.90
N ALA A 171 -21.25 18.68 1.79
CA ALA A 171 -21.33 19.38 0.51
C ALA A 171 -19.94 19.91 0.14
N LEU A 172 -19.50 19.62 -1.09
CA LEU A 172 -18.14 19.92 -1.56
C LEU A 172 -18.20 20.73 -2.86
N GLN A 173 -17.20 21.60 -3.06
CA GLN A 173 -16.95 22.32 -4.31
C GLN A 173 -15.52 22.02 -4.76
N SER A 174 -15.34 21.50 -5.99
CA SER A 174 -14.03 20.97 -6.42
C SER A 174 -12.91 22.01 -6.42
N ASN A 175 -13.25 23.28 -6.63
CA ASN A 175 -12.31 24.40 -6.69
C ASN A 175 -12.01 25.07 -5.33
N GLU A 176 -12.63 24.62 -4.23
CA GLU A 176 -12.50 25.25 -2.91
C GLU A 176 -11.99 24.25 -1.85
N LEU A 177 -10.67 24.17 -1.66
CA LEU A 177 -10.04 23.19 -0.76
C LEU A 177 -10.23 23.51 0.73
N GLU A 178 -10.28 24.79 1.08
CA GLU A 178 -10.48 25.27 2.46
C GLU A 178 -11.97 25.28 2.85
N GLY A 179 -12.85 24.93 1.91
CA GLY A 179 -14.29 25.11 2.06
C GLY A 179 -14.69 26.58 1.99
N LYS A 180 -15.99 26.81 1.93
CA LYS A 180 -16.57 28.16 1.91
C LYS A 180 -17.69 28.21 2.93
N PRO A 181 -17.69 29.20 3.86
CA PRO A 181 -18.70 29.29 4.91
C PRO A 181 -20.11 29.17 4.35
N GLU A 182 -20.92 28.30 4.95
CA GLU A 182 -22.31 28.02 4.58
C GLU A 182 -22.54 27.40 3.18
N GLU A 183 -21.50 27.21 2.37
CA GLU A 183 -21.62 26.72 0.99
C GLU A 183 -20.93 25.37 0.75
N SER A 184 -19.75 25.13 1.35
CA SER A 184 -18.98 23.90 1.18
C SER A 184 -18.08 23.60 2.37
N CYS A 185 -17.87 22.32 2.64
CA CYS A 185 -16.91 21.83 3.63
C CYS A 185 -15.50 21.80 3.06
N SER A 186 -14.52 21.87 3.95
CA SER A 186 -13.10 21.76 3.65
C SER A 186 -12.67 20.32 3.35
N THR A 187 -11.48 20.20 2.77
CA THR A 187 -10.79 18.92 2.57
C THR A 187 -10.51 18.20 3.90
N GLU A 188 -10.08 18.92 4.93
CA GLU A 188 -9.76 18.34 6.25
C GLU A 188 -10.99 17.75 6.94
N GLU A 189 -12.12 18.47 6.93
CA GLU A 189 -13.39 18.00 7.48
C GLU A 189 -13.89 16.74 6.77
N LEU A 190 -13.76 16.68 5.43
CA LEU A 190 -14.10 15.50 4.65
C LEU A 190 -13.20 14.31 5.02
N PHE A 191 -11.89 14.53 5.19
CA PHE A 191 -10.94 13.48 5.49
C PHE A 191 -11.24 12.82 6.85
N GLU A 192 -11.51 13.64 7.87
CA GLU A 192 -11.92 13.15 9.20
C GLU A 192 -13.25 12.39 9.13
N TRP A 193 -14.25 12.96 8.44
CA TRP A 193 -15.58 12.35 8.30
C TRP A 193 -15.51 11.01 7.57
N LEU A 194 -14.68 10.92 6.53
CA LEU A 194 -14.48 9.68 5.79
C LEU A 194 -13.88 8.60 6.69
N GLY A 195 -12.94 8.95 7.57
CA GLY A 195 -12.43 8.05 8.59
C GLY A 195 -13.53 7.48 9.49
N ALA A 196 -14.46 8.33 9.95
CA ALA A 196 -15.60 7.88 10.75
C ALA A 196 -16.55 6.95 9.97
N VAL A 197 -16.84 7.28 8.70
CA VAL A 197 -17.72 6.46 7.83
C VAL A 197 -17.09 5.10 7.52
N LEU A 198 -15.80 5.05 7.19
CA LEU A 198 -15.07 3.80 6.90
C LEU A 198 -15.03 2.87 8.13
N ASN A 199 -15.00 3.43 9.33
CA ASN A 199 -15.08 2.70 10.60
C ASN A 199 -16.52 2.46 11.08
N GLN A 200 -17.54 2.84 10.29
CA GLN A 200 -18.96 2.71 10.61
C GLN A 200 -19.34 3.33 11.97
N VAL A 201 -18.72 4.46 12.31
CA VAL A 201 -19.03 5.23 13.53
C VAL A 201 -20.42 5.86 13.39
N ASN A 202 -21.23 5.77 14.45
CA ASN A 202 -22.54 6.40 14.50
C ASN A 202 -22.41 7.92 14.75
N LEU A 203 -22.96 8.73 13.83
CA LEU A 203 -22.91 10.20 13.84
C LEU A 203 -24.21 10.85 14.34
N ASP A 204 -25.15 10.09 14.89
CA ASP A 204 -26.50 10.54 15.21
C ASP A 204 -26.60 11.54 16.37
N ASN A 205 -25.49 11.84 17.08
CA ASN A 205 -25.43 12.71 18.27
C ASN A 205 -26.62 12.50 19.25
N LYS A 206 -27.00 11.22 19.45
CA LYS A 206 -28.11 10.84 20.34
C LYS A 206 -27.59 10.58 21.75
N SER A 207 -28.08 11.35 22.72
CA SER A 207 -27.83 11.10 24.14
C SER A 207 -28.70 9.95 24.64
N SER A 208 -28.17 8.72 24.63
CA SER A 208 -28.84 7.57 25.25
C SER A 208 -28.09 7.09 26.50
N SER A 209 -26.88 6.55 26.35
CA SER A 209 -26.01 6.11 27.46
C SER A 209 -24.62 6.78 27.47
N PHE A 210 -24.19 7.32 26.34
CA PHE A 210 -23.03 8.19 26.15
C PHE A 210 -23.33 9.20 25.04
N ILE A 211 -22.62 10.32 25.03
CA ILE A 211 -22.78 11.36 24.00
C ILE A 211 -21.63 11.21 23.01
N SER A 212 -21.96 10.97 21.74
CA SER A 212 -21.01 11.13 20.63
C SER A 212 -21.05 12.58 20.17
N THR A 213 -19.99 13.35 20.44
CA THR A 213 -19.91 14.76 20.02
C THR A 213 -19.51 14.93 18.56
N TYR A 214 -19.11 13.85 17.90
CA TYR A 214 -18.70 13.88 16.49
C TYR A 214 -19.93 13.86 15.59
N CYS A 215 -20.03 14.83 14.70
CA CYS A 215 -21.16 15.08 13.80
C CYS A 215 -20.67 15.18 12.36
N CYS A 216 -21.55 14.99 11.39
CA CYS A 216 -21.24 15.27 10.00
C CYS A 216 -20.96 16.79 9.82
N PRO A 217 -19.87 17.17 9.11
CA PRO A 217 -19.56 18.57 8.76
C PRO A 217 -20.74 19.28 8.07
N GLN A 218 -20.81 20.61 8.24
CA GLN A 218 -21.87 21.44 7.66
C GLN A 218 -21.27 22.43 6.64
N PRO A 219 -21.92 22.68 5.49
CA PRO A 219 -23.23 22.15 5.09
C PRO A 219 -23.17 20.70 4.58
N ASN A 220 -24.22 19.92 4.84
CA ASN A 220 -24.36 18.55 4.32
C ASN A 220 -25.70 18.28 3.63
N THR A 221 -25.78 17.14 2.94
CA THR A 221 -26.98 16.62 2.29
C THR A 221 -27.14 15.15 2.64
N THR A 222 -28.38 14.73 2.86
CA THR A 222 -28.68 13.31 3.11
C THR A 222 -28.70 12.53 1.81
N ALA A 223 -27.88 11.49 1.74
CA ALA A 223 -27.92 10.50 0.67
C ALA A 223 -28.71 9.27 1.14
N ASP A 224 -29.77 8.93 0.40
CA ASP A 224 -30.60 7.75 0.69
C ASP A 224 -29.77 6.46 0.77
N GLN A 225 -28.74 6.36 -0.08
CA GLN A 225 -27.85 5.20 -0.16
C GLN A 225 -26.42 5.62 -0.47
N ALA A 226 -25.48 5.14 0.35
CA ALA A 226 -24.05 5.15 0.07
C ALA A 226 -23.50 3.73 0.00
N PHE A 227 -22.70 3.44 -1.02
CA PHE A 227 -22.10 2.13 -1.24
C PHE A 227 -20.65 2.15 -0.74
N LEU A 228 -20.35 1.33 0.25
CA LEU A 228 -19.00 1.16 0.78
C LEU A 228 -18.45 -0.20 0.36
N CYS A 229 -17.27 -0.17 -0.28
CA CYS A 229 -16.52 -1.35 -0.68
C CYS A 229 -15.16 -1.32 0.01
N THR A 230 -14.79 -2.42 0.68
CA THR A 230 -13.46 -2.58 1.28
C THR A 230 -12.79 -3.80 0.66
N ILE A 231 -11.58 -3.59 0.14
CA ILE A 231 -10.74 -4.64 -0.44
C ILE A 231 -9.51 -4.77 0.44
N THR A 232 -9.29 -5.95 1.03
CA THR A 232 -8.20 -6.20 1.97
C THR A 232 -7.31 -7.33 1.48
N GLY A 233 -6.03 -7.06 1.31
CA GLY A 233 -5.03 -8.04 0.86
C GLY A 233 -3.74 -7.35 0.44
N PHE A 234 -2.88 -8.07 -0.28
CA PHE A 234 -1.71 -7.49 -0.91
C PHE A 234 -2.08 -7.01 -2.32
N ILE A 235 -2.47 -5.74 -2.42
CA ILE A 235 -3.00 -5.14 -3.65
C ILE A 235 -1.87 -4.42 -4.39
N ILE A 236 -1.69 -4.72 -5.68
CA ILE A 236 -0.69 -4.06 -6.52
C ILE A 236 -1.20 -2.70 -7.04
N PRO A 237 -0.30 -1.71 -7.22
CA PRO A 237 -0.66 -0.38 -7.72
C PRO A 237 -1.43 -0.39 -9.04
N ASP A 238 -1.06 -1.27 -9.98
CA ASP A 238 -1.73 -1.39 -11.28
C ASP A 238 -3.24 -1.64 -11.17
N LYS A 239 -3.67 -2.44 -10.18
CA LYS A 239 -5.10 -2.71 -9.93
C LYS A 239 -5.81 -1.53 -9.31
N ILE A 240 -5.12 -0.72 -8.51
CA ILE A 240 -5.64 0.52 -7.94
C ILE A 240 -5.82 1.56 -9.05
N ILE A 241 -4.84 1.69 -9.96
CA ILE A 241 -4.92 2.58 -11.13
C ILE A 241 -6.12 2.19 -12.01
N GLN A 242 -6.29 0.91 -12.32
CA GLN A 242 -7.46 0.41 -13.06
C GLN A 242 -8.78 0.77 -12.36
N LEU A 243 -8.87 0.62 -11.03
CA LEU A 243 -10.06 1.02 -10.29
C LEU A 243 -10.30 2.52 -10.36
N LEU A 244 -9.25 3.34 -10.20
CA LEU A 244 -9.35 4.80 -10.30
C LEU A 244 -9.85 5.24 -11.68
N GLU A 245 -9.34 4.65 -12.75
CA GLU A 245 -9.81 4.90 -14.13
C GLU A 245 -11.31 4.58 -14.30
N GLN A 246 -11.78 3.49 -13.70
CA GLN A 246 -13.21 3.15 -13.72
C GLN A 246 -14.06 4.10 -12.88
N LEU A 247 -13.53 4.61 -11.76
CA LEU A 247 -14.20 5.64 -10.96
C LEU A 247 -14.27 6.98 -11.71
N CYS A 248 -13.24 7.36 -12.46
CA CYS A 248 -13.30 8.52 -13.35
C CYS A 248 -14.34 8.33 -14.46
N SER A 249 -14.40 7.13 -15.04
CA SER A 249 -15.38 6.77 -16.09
C SER A 249 -16.83 6.67 -15.58
N TYR A 250 -17.03 6.59 -14.26
CA TYR A 250 -18.38 6.55 -13.67
C TYR A 250 -19.22 7.79 -14.04
N PHE A 251 -18.58 8.94 -14.17
CA PHE A 251 -19.22 10.21 -14.51
C PHE A 251 -19.35 10.47 -16.01
N SER A 252 -18.99 9.51 -16.88
CA SER A 252 -19.18 9.63 -18.33
C SER A 252 -20.66 9.73 -18.72
N GLU A 253 -21.57 9.26 -17.86
CA GLU A 253 -23.02 9.47 -17.99
C GLU A 253 -23.52 10.33 -16.82
N PRO A 254 -24.62 11.07 -16.97
CA PRO A 254 -25.22 11.81 -15.86
C PRO A 254 -25.57 10.89 -14.68
N LYS A 255 -24.97 11.16 -13.51
CA LYS A 255 -25.22 10.42 -12.26
C LYS A 255 -25.75 11.35 -11.16
N LEU A 256 -26.46 10.76 -10.19
CA LEU A 256 -26.95 11.47 -9.01
C LEU A 256 -25.85 11.72 -7.96
N ALA A 257 -24.80 10.89 -7.89
CA ALA A 257 -23.70 11.11 -6.96
C ALA A 257 -22.91 12.38 -7.34
N HIS A 258 -22.58 13.24 -6.37
CA HIS A 258 -21.84 14.50 -6.61
C HIS A 258 -20.32 14.27 -6.70
N TRP A 259 -19.84 13.27 -5.99
CA TRP A 259 -18.44 12.89 -5.90
C TRP A 259 -18.33 11.41 -5.51
N LEU A 260 -17.14 10.83 -5.71
CA LEU A 260 -16.77 9.47 -5.31
C LEU A 260 -15.46 9.53 -4.51
N THR A 261 -15.23 8.55 -3.65
CA THR A 261 -13.98 8.45 -2.87
C THR A 261 -13.26 7.15 -3.14
N LEU A 262 -11.93 7.21 -3.27
CA LEU A 262 -11.03 6.07 -3.27
C LEU A 262 -9.94 6.29 -2.21
N THR A 263 -10.05 5.61 -1.08
CA THR A 263 -9.06 5.64 -0.01
C THR A 263 -8.22 4.37 -0.05
N VAL A 264 -6.90 4.53 -0.03
CA VAL A 264 -5.94 3.43 -0.02
C VAL A 264 -5.08 3.53 1.22
N HIS A 265 -5.02 2.43 1.96
CA HIS A 265 -4.15 2.27 3.12
C HIS A 265 -3.00 1.33 2.77
N GLY A 266 -1.78 1.79 2.99
CA GLY A 266 -0.56 1.00 2.92
C GLY A 266 -0.33 0.14 4.17
N PHE A 267 0.75 -0.64 4.14
CA PHE A 267 1.18 -1.42 5.29
C PHE A 267 1.92 -0.55 6.29
N ALA A 268 1.56 -0.65 7.58
CA ALA A 268 2.28 0.04 8.65
C ALA A 268 3.75 -0.42 8.77
N ASP A 269 3.99 -1.72 8.61
CA ASP A 269 5.32 -2.34 8.77
C ASP A 269 6.05 -2.62 7.45
N SER A 270 6.01 -1.67 6.52
CA SER A 270 6.81 -1.70 5.29
C SER A 270 8.14 -0.96 5.48
N PRO A 271 9.31 -1.46 5.06
CA PRO A 271 10.57 -0.71 5.09
C PRO A 271 10.58 0.51 4.17
N VAL A 272 9.62 0.61 3.26
CA VAL A 272 9.52 1.66 2.25
C VAL A 272 8.14 2.32 2.31
N SER A 273 8.11 3.64 2.32
CA SER A 273 6.91 4.45 2.19
C SER A 273 6.80 5.02 0.76
N TRP A 274 6.44 6.29 0.62
CA TRP A 274 6.29 6.93 -0.67
C TRP A 274 7.59 6.87 -1.50
N ARG A 275 7.47 6.42 -2.76
CA ARG A 275 8.59 6.20 -3.67
C ARG A 275 9.57 5.15 -3.14
N GLU A 276 10.76 5.57 -2.73
CA GLU A 276 11.82 4.73 -2.15
C GLU A 276 12.27 5.29 -0.79
N ASN A 277 11.42 6.11 -0.16
CA ASN A 277 11.70 6.70 1.13
C ASN A 277 11.54 5.65 2.24
N GLU A 278 12.33 5.79 3.30
CA GLU A 278 12.23 4.93 4.48
C GLU A 278 10.92 5.20 5.18
N HIS A 279 10.18 4.16 5.55
CA HIS A 279 8.92 4.32 6.27
C HIS A 279 9.15 4.60 7.75
N GLY A 280 8.52 5.65 8.28
CA GLY A 280 8.53 5.97 9.70
C GLY A 280 7.72 4.97 10.53
N PHE A 281 8.15 4.70 11.77
CA PHE A 281 7.48 3.72 12.64
C PHE A 281 7.24 4.19 14.09
N HIS A 282 7.49 5.46 14.38
CA HIS A 282 7.55 5.96 15.76
C HIS A 282 6.19 6.03 16.48
N LYS A 283 5.18 6.65 15.88
CA LYS A 283 3.83 6.79 16.46
C LYS A 283 2.72 6.18 15.59
N GLY A 284 3.07 5.72 14.40
CA GLY A 284 2.20 5.10 13.39
C GLY A 284 2.93 5.07 12.04
N GLY A 285 2.82 3.95 11.32
CA GLY A 285 3.29 3.79 9.93
C GLY A 285 2.18 4.19 8.96
N GLU A 286 1.76 5.45 9.05
CA GLU A 286 0.66 5.96 8.24
C GLU A 286 1.15 6.22 6.81
N ASN A 287 0.70 5.38 5.89
CA ASN A 287 0.84 5.58 4.46
C ASN A 287 -0.56 5.47 3.85
N LEU A 288 -1.25 6.59 3.74
CA LEU A 288 -2.63 6.64 3.29
C LEU A 288 -2.79 7.77 2.28
N TYR A 289 -3.51 7.48 1.20
CA TYR A 289 -3.97 8.51 0.29
C TYR A 289 -5.44 8.34 -0.06
N ASN A 290 -6.08 9.46 -0.35
CA ASN A 290 -7.49 9.52 -0.72
C ASN A 290 -7.66 10.35 -1.99
N PHE A 291 -8.39 9.81 -2.95
CA PHE A 291 -8.91 10.53 -4.09
C PHE A 291 -10.38 10.87 -3.87
N VAL A 292 -10.73 12.13 -4.03
CA VAL A 292 -12.13 12.58 -4.13
C VAL A 292 -12.36 12.98 -5.58
N VAL A 293 -13.11 12.17 -6.32
CA VAL A 293 -13.35 12.38 -7.76
C VAL A 293 -14.70 13.07 -7.95
N PHE A 294 -14.70 14.22 -8.61
CA PHE A 294 -15.90 15.02 -8.87
C PHE A 294 -16.50 14.74 -10.26
N ARG A 295 -17.77 15.12 -10.45
CA ARG A 295 -18.47 14.93 -11.74
C ARG A 295 -17.80 15.62 -12.93
N ASN A 296 -17.13 16.74 -12.68
CA ASN A 296 -16.42 17.52 -13.70
C ASN A 296 -15.01 16.98 -13.99
N LEU A 297 -14.65 15.80 -13.42
CA LEU A 297 -13.36 15.15 -13.51
C LEU A 297 -12.21 15.86 -12.78
N ASP A 298 -12.51 16.90 -12.02
CA ASP A 298 -11.58 17.38 -11.00
C ASP A 298 -11.39 16.29 -9.93
N TYR A 299 -10.25 16.31 -9.26
CA TYR A 299 -10.04 15.47 -8.08
C TYR A 299 -9.28 16.20 -6.98
N TRP A 300 -9.55 15.82 -5.73
CA TRP A 300 -8.68 16.13 -4.62
C TRP A 300 -7.78 14.92 -4.33
N LEU A 301 -6.50 15.18 -4.11
CA LEU A 301 -5.54 14.20 -3.60
C LEU A 301 -5.17 14.59 -2.17
N GLN A 302 -5.55 13.76 -1.22
CA GLN A 302 -5.19 13.92 0.18
C GLN A 302 -4.17 12.83 0.53
N MET A 303 -3.04 13.21 1.10
CA MET A 303 -2.01 12.27 1.54
C MET A 303 -1.79 12.45 3.03
N ALA A 304 -1.95 11.37 3.79
CA ALA A 304 -1.54 11.29 5.18
C ALA A 304 -0.18 10.60 5.26
N VAL A 305 0.73 11.23 5.99
CA VAL A 305 2.10 10.78 6.20
C VAL A 305 2.38 10.64 7.69
N GLY A 306 3.07 9.55 8.04
CA GLY A 306 3.56 9.34 9.39
C GLY A 306 4.47 10.48 9.86
N THR A 307 4.66 10.59 11.18
CA THR A 307 5.33 11.72 11.86
C THR A 307 6.71 12.10 11.29
N TYR A 308 7.39 11.17 10.62
CA TYR A 308 8.73 11.37 10.08
C TYR A 308 8.86 10.99 8.60
N ASP A 309 7.76 10.67 7.92
CA ASP A 309 7.76 10.32 6.51
C ASP A 309 7.81 11.55 5.61
N ASP A 310 8.46 11.38 4.46
CA ASP A 310 8.51 12.40 3.41
C ASP A 310 7.25 12.31 2.53
N CYS A 311 6.55 13.43 2.35
CA CYS A 311 5.41 13.54 1.44
C CYS A 311 5.88 13.94 0.02
N PRO A 312 5.59 13.15 -1.01
CA PRO A 312 5.91 13.53 -2.39
C PRO A 312 5.01 14.69 -2.87
N PRO A 313 5.45 15.46 -3.89
CA PRO A 313 4.64 16.50 -4.52
C PRO A 313 3.40 15.97 -5.23
#